data_AF-A0A7X8NE29-F1
#
_entry.id   AF-A0A7X8NE29-F1
#
_cell.length_a   1.000
_cell.length_b   1.000
_cell.length_c   1.000
_cell.angle_alpha   90.00
_cell.angle_beta   90.00
_cell.angle_gamma   90.00
#
_symmetry.space_group_name_H-M   'P 1'
#
loop_
_entity.id
_entity.type
_entity.pdbx_description
1 polymer ?
#
loop_
_entity_poly.entity_id
_entity_poly.type
_entity_poly.pdbx_seq_one_letter_code
_entity_poly.pdbx_strand_id
1 'polypeptide(L)'
;MMKILNLFRKKKKIGCPSCYEEKIIGFGIDLLETKYDSKIELYEKIGDIQIFKCSKCNSEFYKENQTFQKILKGQIDFLKVYFKNEQKISSNFQLQIDLIGETKDWNMNNLIPAKIELKNGDIYDFATIRISNNPPIGYYFEHFEKIIFIDEIKSINSSEFGISREIREKAKNAEEMRMGFYPTALITKNGVKVVINGLALFFKNGEIKGSDLLLSNDTWNHKEKYIYENKIDNQVLVIAKR
;
A
#
# COMPACT_ATOMS: atom_id res chain seq x y z
N MET A 1 4.98 -26.83 -53.18
CA MET A 1 5.07 -27.40 -51.82
C MET A 1 5.97 -26.50 -50.98
N MET A 2 5.39 -25.54 -50.23
CA MET A 2 6.17 -24.64 -49.37
C MET A 2 6.77 -25.44 -48.22
N LYS A 3 8.10 -25.62 -48.24
CA LYS A 3 8.86 -26.03 -47.06
C LYS A 3 8.76 -24.89 -46.04
N ILE A 4 7.92 -25.07 -45.03
CA ILE A 4 7.92 -24.22 -43.84
C ILE A 4 9.29 -24.38 -43.20
N LEU A 5 10.08 -23.31 -43.25
CA LEU A 5 11.34 -23.17 -42.52
C LEU A 5 11.06 -23.40 -41.03
N ASN A 6 11.50 -24.55 -40.50
CA ASN A 6 11.68 -24.74 -39.07
C ASN A 6 12.86 -23.88 -38.62
N LEU A 7 12.63 -22.57 -38.51
CA LEU A 7 13.57 -21.61 -37.95
C LEU A 7 13.75 -21.91 -36.46
N PHE A 8 14.91 -22.48 -36.13
CA PHE A 8 15.52 -22.64 -34.81
C PHE A 8 14.66 -22.16 -33.62
N ARG A 9 13.77 -23.00 -33.11
CA ARG A 9 13.14 -22.75 -31.81
C ARG A 9 14.25 -22.74 -30.76
N LYS A 10 14.57 -21.56 -30.20
CA LYS A 10 15.50 -21.42 -29.08
C LYS A 10 15.07 -22.39 -27.97
N LYS A 11 16.01 -23.19 -27.47
CA LYS A 11 15.76 -24.12 -26.35
C LYS A 11 15.25 -23.32 -25.15
N LYS A 12 14.10 -23.73 -24.60
CA LYS A 12 13.52 -23.10 -23.42
C LYS A 12 14.43 -23.32 -22.19
N LYS A 13 14.49 -22.31 -21.32
CA LYS A 13 15.21 -22.38 -20.04
C LYS A 13 14.39 -23.19 -19.04
N ILE A 14 15.01 -24.11 -18.29
CA ILE A 14 14.31 -24.92 -17.28
C ILE A 14 14.12 -24.13 -15.99
N GLY A 15 12.90 -24.07 -15.45
CA GLY A 15 12.57 -23.35 -14.21
C GLY A 15 11.69 -22.13 -14.47
N CYS A 16 11.91 -21.04 -13.74
CA CYS A 16 11.17 -19.79 -13.89
C CYS A 16 12.12 -18.61 -14.16
N PRO A 17 11.60 -17.42 -14.52
CA PRO A 17 12.42 -16.23 -14.68
C PRO A 17 13.30 -15.92 -13.46
N SER A 18 12.77 -16.06 -12.24
CA SER A 18 13.54 -15.84 -11.00
C SER A 18 14.69 -16.83 -10.77
N CYS A 19 14.75 -17.96 -11.49
CA CYS A 19 15.93 -18.85 -11.47
C CYS A 19 17.17 -18.23 -12.14
N TYR A 20 16.98 -17.19 -12.95
CA TYR A 20 18.02 -16.63 -13.80
C TYR A 20 18.23 -15.13 -13.57
N GLU A 21 17.28 -14.45 -12.95
CA GLU A 21 17.33 -13.01 -12.67
C GLU A 21 16.78 -12.75 -11.26
N GLU A 22 17.66 -12.35 -10.34
CA GLU A 22 17.32 -12.20 -8.91
C GLU A 22 16.29 -11.09 -8.65
N LYS A 23 16.32 -10.03 -9.46
CA LYS A 23 15.50 -8.82 -9.31
C LYS A 23 14.11 -8.90 -9.95
N ILE A 24 13.69 -10.08 -10.40
CA ILE A 24 12.36 -10.24 -10.97
C ILE A 24 11.30 -10.15 -9.88
N ILE A 25 10.40 -9.18 -10.05
CA ILE A 25 9.28 -8.91 -9.16
C ILE A 25 7.97 -9.59 -9.59
N GLY A 26 7.85 -9.87 -10.89
CA GLY A 26 6.73 -10.60 -11.48
C GLY A 26 6.96 -10.89 -12.97
N PHE A 27 6.14 -11.74 -13.56
CA PHE A 27 6.19 -12.10 -14.98
C PHE A 27 4.87 -12.67 -15.50
N GLY A 28 4.62 -12.49 -16.79
CA GLY A 28 3.44 -13.04 -17.46
C GLY A 28 3.54 -14.56 -17.73
N ILE A 29 2.38 -15.19 -17.88
CA ILE A 29 2.27 -16.61 -18.26
C ILE A 29 2.79 -16.85 -19.68
N ASP A 30 2.59 -15.89 -20.59
CA ASP A 30 3.13 -15.88 -21.94
C ASP A 30 4.67 -16.03 -21.96
N LEU A 31 5.36 -15.42 -21.00
CA LEU A 31 6.81 -15.54 -20.86
C LEU A 31 7.20 -16.98 -20.48
N LEU A 32 6.45 -17.61 -19.57
CA LEU A 32 6.66 -19.01 -19.22
C LEU A 32 6.44 -19.90 -20.43
N GLU A 33 5.30 -19.75 -21.11
CA GLU A 33 4.92 -20.57 -22.26
C GLU A 33 5.88 -20.44 -23.45
N THR A 34 6.51 -19.27 -23.63
CA THR A 34 7.39 -19.03 -24.79
C THR A 34 8.86 -19.31 -24.49
N LYS A 35 9.36 -18.98 -23.29
CA LYS A 35 10.80 -19.00 -22.99
C LYS A 35 11.23 -20.05 -21.96
N TYR A 36 10.30 -20.63 -21.20
CA TYR A 36 10.64 -21.51 -20.08
C TYR A 36 9.95 -22.89 -20.15
N ASP A 37 10.69 -23.93 -19.77
CA ASP A 37 10.08 -25.19 -19.32
C ASP A 37 9.77 -25.01 -17.83
N SER A 38 8.58 -24.47 -17.56
CA SER A 38 8.17 -24.02 -16.23
C SER A 38 8.19 -25.16 -15.22
N LYS A 39 8.74 -24.89 -14.04
CA LYS A 39 8.70 -25.77 -12.87
C LYS A 39 7.92 -25.14 -11.72
N ILE A 40 6.98 -24.25 -12.05
CA ILE A 40 6.09 -23.59 -11.09
C ILE A 40 4.85 -24.45 -10.93
N GLU A 41 4.58 -24.86 -9.71
CA GLU A 41 3.44 -25.70 -9.35
C GLU A 41 2.66 -25.07 -8.20
N LEU A 42 1.37 -25.37 -8.09
CA LEU A 42 0.58 -24.96 -6.93
C LEU A 42 1.15 -25.65 -5.69
N TYR A 43 1.52 -24.86 -4.69
CA TYR A 43 2.18 -25.33 -3.48
C TYR A 43 1.21 -25.38 -2.29
N GLU A 44 0.51 -24.27 -2.03
CA GLU A 44 -0.50 -24.19 -0.99
C GLU A 44 -1.61 -23.19 -1.34
N LYS A 45 -2.72 -23.23 -0.61
CA LYS A 45 -3.77 -22.23 -0.67
C LYS A 45 -3.95 -21.61 0.71
N ILE A 46 -3.91 -20.29 0.80
CA ILE A 46 -4.07 -19.53 2.05
C ILE A 46 -5.26 -18.60 1.88
N GLY A 47 -6.36 -18.90 2.56
CA GLY A 47 -7.64 -18.24 2.29
C GLY A 47 -8.10 -18.50 0.86
N ASP A 48 -8.31 -17.44 0.09
CA ASP A 48 -8.62 -17.46 -1.34
C ASP A 48 -7.37 -17.36 -2.23
N ILE A 49 -6.19 -17.11 -1.67
CA ILE A 49 -4.95 -16.91 -2.43
C ILE A 49 -4.27 -18.25 -2.72
N GLN A 50 -3.94 -18.47 -3.98
CA GLN A 50 -3.14 -19.60 -4.44
C GLN A 50 -1.65 -19.23 -4.44
N ILE A 51 -0.87 -20.03 -3.72
CA ILE A 51 0.58 -19.89 -3.61
C ILE A 51 1.23 -20.93 -4.51
N PHE A 52 2.07 -20.48 -5.42
CA PHE A 52 2.82 -21.31 -6.35
C PHE A 52 4.29 -21.29 -6.00
N LYS A 53 5.00 -22.40 -6.25
CA LYS A 53 6.42 -22.53 -5.93
C LYS A 53 7.17 -23.10 -7.11
N CYS A 54 8.34 -22.53 -7.40
CA CYS A 54 9.24 -23.11 -8.39
C CYS A 54 10.07 -24.22 -7.74
N SER A 55 9.94 -25.46 -8.21
CA SER A 55 10.72 -26.59 -7.65
C SER A 55 12.22 -26.53 -7.94
N LYS A 56 12.68 -25.62 -8.83
CA LYS A 56 14.10 -25.42 -9.14
C LYS A 56 14.80 -24.42 -8.20
N CYS A 57 14.20 -23.25 -7.96
CA CYS A 57 14.83 -22.18 -7.17
C CYS A 57 14.09 -21.88 -5.86
N ASN A 58 13.01 -22.61 -5.55
CA ASN A 58 12.15 -22.42 -4.38
C ASN A 58 11.51 -21.04 -4.24
N SER A 59 11.56 -20.20 -5.28
CA SER A 59 10.83 -18.92 -5.27
C SER A 59 9.33 -19.16 -5.25
N GLU A 60 8.63 -18.33 -4.47
CA GLU A 60 7.20 -18.42 -4.22
C GLU A 60 6.49 -17.25 -4.90
N PHE A 61 5.30 -17.52 -5.42
CA PHE A 61 4.52 -16.59 -6.24
C PHE A 61 3.04 -16.67 -5.88
N TYR A 62 2.33 -15.56 -6.03
CA TYR A 62 0.87 -15.58 -6.17
C TYR A 62 0.51 -15.22 -7.61
N LYS A 63 -0.67 -15.63 -8.05
CA LYS A 63 -1.17 -15.33 -9.38
C LYS A 63 -2.18 -14.19 -9.33
N GLU A 64 -1.93 -13.16 -10.12
CA GLU A 64 -2.86 -12.06 -10.35
C GLU A 64 -3.13 -11.96 -11.85
N ASN A 65 -4.36 -12.28 -12.26
CA ASN A 65 -4.75 -12.40 -13.66
C ASN A 65 -3.83 -13.34 -14.45
N GLN A 66 -3.13 -12.82 -15.48
CA GLN A 66 -2.20 -13.57 -16.32
C GLN A 66 -0.74 -13.42 -15.88
N THR A 67 -0.50 -12.94 -14.66
CA THR A 67 0.84 -12.69 -14.14
C THR A 67 1.09 -13.45 -12.84
N PHE A 68 2.32 -13.93 -12.70
CA PHE A 68 2.86 -14.37 -11.42
C PHE A 68 3.59 -13.19 -10.78
N GLN A 69 3.26 -12.92 -9.53
CA GLN A 69 3.91 -11.91 -8.70
C GLN A 69 4.70 -12.62 -7.62
N LYS A 70 5.96 -12.21 -7.41
CA LYS A 70 6.83 -12.83 -6.42
C LYS A 70 6.34 -12.51 -5.01
N ILE A 71 6.29 -13.52 -4.16
CA ILE A 71 6.00 -13.36 -2.74
C ILE A 71 7.29 -12.96 -2.03
N LEU A 72 7.20 -11.90 -1.24
CA LEU A 72 8.32 -11.37 -0.47
C LEU A 72 8.49 -12.13 0.85
N LYS A 73 9.68 -12.02 1.44
CA LYS A 73 10.01 -12.68 2.70
C LYS A 73 9.01 -12.27 3.79
N GLY A 74 8.46 -13.26 4.51
CA GLY A 74 7.50 -13.04 5.60
C GLY A 74 6.05 -12.82 5.17
N GLN A 75 5.76 -12.62 3.87
CA GLN A 75 4.38 -12.42 3.40
C GLN A 75 3.51 -13.67 3.56
N ILE A 76 4.07 -14.87 3.39
CA ILE A 76 3.30 -16.12 3.61
C ILE A 76 2.81 -16.21 5.06
N ASP A 77 3.68 -15.94 6.03
CA ASP A 77 3.31 -15.98 7.45
C ASP A 77 2.28 -14.89 7.77
N PHE A 78 2.48 -13.69 7.22
CA PHE A 78 1.50 -12.61 7.33
C PHE A 78 0.12 -13.03 6.79
N LEU A 79 0.06 -13.63 5.59
CA LEU A 79 -1.20 -14.10 4.99
C LEU A 79 -1.87 -15.16 5.87
N LYS A 80 -1.09 -16.09 6.43
CA LYS A 80 -1.61 -17.12 7.35
C LYS A 80 -2.27 -16.47 8.57
N VAL A 81 -1.66 -15.45 9.16
CA VAL A 81 -2.27 -14.71 10.28
C VAL A 81 -3.49 -13.92 9.83
N TYR A 82 -3.41 -13.25 8.67
CA TYR A 82 -4.51 -12.47 8.11
C TYR A 82 -5.77 -13.32 7.92
N PHE A 83 -5.65 -14.51 7.33
CA PHE A 83 -6.80 -15.38 7.09
C PHE A 83 -7.24 -16.18 8.32
N LYS A 84 -6.36 -16.33 9.33
CA LYS A 84 -6.69 -17.04 10.57
C LYS A 84 -7.53 -16.18 11.52
N ASN A 85 -7.24 -14.88 11.64
CA ASN A 85 -7.95 -14.02 12.59
C ASN A 85 -9.01 -13.17 11.88
N GLU A 86 -9.93 -12.62 12.68
CA GLU A 86 -11.00 -11.76 12.17
C GLU A 86 -10.53 -10.31 11.94
N GLN A 87 -9.52 -9.83 12.70
CA GLN A 87 -9.08 -8.43 12.68
C GLN A 87 -10.24 -7.43 12.75
N LYS A 88 -11.21 -7.73 13.61
CA LYS A 88 -12.47 -6.99 13.69
C LYS A 88 -12.29 -5.70 14.47
N ILE A 89 -12.83 -4.61 13.94
CA ILE A 89 -12.84 -3.32 14.63
C ILE A 89 -13.79 -3.39 15.83
N SER A 90 -13.25 -3.14 17.03
CA SER A 90 -14.08 -3.02 18.24
C SER A 90 -14.92 -1.74 18.22
N SER A 91 -16.03 -1.71 18.97
CA SER A 91 -16.86 -0.50 19.08
C SER A 91 -16.08 0.73 19.56
N ASN A 92 -15.16 0.53 20.51
CA ASN A 92 -14.29 1.60 21.01
C ASN A 92 -13.38 2.14 19.92
N PHE A 93 -12.81 1.27 19.09
CA PHE A 93 -11.99 1.68 17.95
C PHE A 93 -12.82 2.35 16.86
N GLN A 94 -14.06 1.90 16.63
CA GLN A 94 -14.95 2.54 15.66
C GLN A 94 -15.24 3.99 16.06
N LEU A 95 -15.52 4.27 17.34
CA LEU A 95 -15.73 5.64 17.82
C LEU A 95 -14.52 6.55 17.55
N GLN A 96 -13.29 6.06 17.78
CA GLN A 96 -12.07 6.82 17.48
C GLN A 96 -11.86 7.01 15.98
N ILE A 97 -12.12 5.97 15.18
CA ILE A 97 -12.06 6.02 13.72
C ILE A 97 -13.06 7.05 13.17
N ASP A 98 -14.28 7.09 13.71
CA ASP A 98 -15.31 8.04 13.28
C ASP A 98 -14.93 9.49 13.59
N LEU A 99 -14.28 9.73 14.75
CA LEU A 99 -13.76 11.04 15.14
C LEU A 99 -12.63 11.53 14.24
N ILE A 100 -11.68 10.65 13.87
CA ILE A 100 -10.57 10.98 12.98
C ILE A 100 -11.06 11.13 11.53
N GLY A 101 -11.99 10.26 11.14
CA GLY A 101 -12.61 10.20 9.83
C GLY A 101 -11.93 9.24 8.85
N GLU A 102 -12.74 8.52 8.09
CA GLU A 102 -12.28 7.68 6.98
C GLU A 102 -12.19 8.46 5.66
N THR A 103 -11.20 8.13 4.82
CA THR A 103 -11.16 8.53 3.40
C THR A 103 -10.82 7.31 2.55
N LYS A 104 -11.52 7.13 1.43
CA LYS A 104 -11.28 6.00 0.52
C LYS A 104 -10.14 6.25 -0.45
N ASP A 105 -9.23 5.28 -0.61
CA ASP A 105 -8.22 5.26 -1.67
C ASP A 105 -8.81 4.87 -3.04
N TRP A 106 -7.94 4.79 -4.06
CA TRP A 106 -8.33 4.39 -5.43
C TRP A 106 -8.78 2.93 -5.52
N ASN A 107 -8.40 2.09 -4.56
CA ASN A 107 -8.80 0.69 -4.44
C ASN A 107 -10.03 0.53 -3.52
N MET A 108 -10.71 1.62 -3.18
CA MET A 108 -11.88 1.65 -2.30
C MET A 108 -11.63 1.14 -0.87
N ASN A 109 -10.37 1.05 -0.44
CA ASN A 109 -10.02 0.79 0.95
C ASN A 109 -10.24 2.07 1.77
N ASN A 110 -10.72 1.93 3.00
CA ASN A 110 -10.82 3.08 3.90
C ASN A 110 -9.47 3.27 4.60
N LEU A 111 -8.96 4.50 4.56
CA LEU A 111 -7.69 4.91 5.17
C LEU A 111 -7.94 5.94 6.27
N ILE A 112 -7.26 5.76 7.40
CA ILE A 112 -7.34 6.62 8.59
C ILE A 112 -5.92 6.92 9.08
N PRO A 113 -5.47 8.19 9.08
CA PRO A 113 -4.23 8.58 9.73
C PRO A 113 -4.42 8.65 11.24
N ALA A 114 -3.64 7.87 11.98
CA ALA A 114 -3.80 7.78 13.43
C ALA A 114 -2.46 7.72 14.15
N LYS A 115 -2.53 8.07 15.43
CA LYS A 115 -1.57 7.66 16.44
C LYS A 115 -2.08 6.40 17.10
N ILE A 116 -1.25 5.39 17.20
CA ILE A 116 -1.60 4.11 17.84
C ILE A 116 -0.66 3.82 19.00
N GLU A 117 -1.20 3.14 20.00
CA GLU A 117 -0.44 2.47 21.06
C GLU A 117 -0.70 0.98 20.95
N LEU A 118 0.35 0.17 20.93
CA LEU A 118 0.26 -1.29 20.91
C LEU A 118 0.10 -1.86 22.32
N LYS A 119 -0.38 -3.10 22.42
CA LYS A 119 -0.51 -3.81 23.72
C LYS A 119 0.83 -4.03 24.44
N ASN A 120 1.94 -4.03 23.71
CA ASN A 120 3.29 -4.11 24.27
C ASN A 120 3.85 -2.75 24.75
N GLY A 121 3.11 -1.64 24.55
CA GLY A 121 3.50 -0.29 24.94
C GLY A 121 4.18 0.54 23.84
N ASP A 122 4.48 -0.03 22.67
CA ASP A 122 5.04 0.75 21.55
C ASP A 122 4.03 1.78 21.05
N ILE A 123 4.51 2.97 20.68
CA ILE A 123 3.68 4.07 20.17
C ILE A 123 4.17 4.50 18.79
N TYR A 124 3.24 4.66 17.86
CA TYR A 124 3.51 5.14 16.50
C TYR A 124 2.58 6.28 16.15
N ASP A 125 3.13 7.45 15.83
CA ASP A 125 2.34 8.64 15.45
C ASP A 125 1.98 8.66 13.95
N PHE A 126 2.73 7.92 13.13
CA PHE A 126 2.51 7.82 11.68
C PHE A 126 1.91 6.45 11.32
N ALA A 127 0.75 6.12 11.88
CA ALA A 127 0.07 4.87 11.60
C ALA A 127 -1.12 5.07 10.65
N THR A 128 -1.07 4.40 9.50
CA THR A 128 -2.22 4.33 8.58
C THR A 128 -3.05 3.11 8.92
N ILE A 129 -4.27 3.29 9.41
CA ILE A 129 -5.25 2.21 9.52
C ILE A 129 -5.90 2.01 8.16
N ARG A 130 -5.75 0.81 7.61
CA ARG A 130 -6.39 0.38 6.38
C ARG A 130 -7.46 -0.66 6.70
N ILE A 131 -8.70 -0.31 6.37
CA ILE A 131 -9.84 -1.21 6.48
C ILE A 131 -10.10 -1.82 5.10
N SER A 132 -9.91 -3.14 4.98
CA SER A 132 -10.09 -3.87 3.72
C SER A 132 -10.44 -5.33 3.99
N ASN A 133 -11.19 -5.94 3.06
CA ASN A 133 -11.44 -7.37 3.07
C ASN A 133 -10.32 -8.17 2.39
N ASN A 134 -9.47 -7.50 1.61
CA ASN A 134 -8.36 -8.14 0.91
C ASN A 134 -7.05 -7.96 1.69
N PRO A 135 -6.23 -9.02 1.80
CA PRO A 135 -4.95 -8.89 2.47
C PRO A 135 -4.05 -7.93 1.69
N PRO A 136 -3.16 -7.21 2.39
CA PRO A 136 -2.03 -6.59 1.74
C PRO A 136 -1.06 -7.64 1.18
N ILE A 137 -0.85 -7.68 -0.14
CA ILE A 137 0.14 -8.54 -0.81
C ILE A 137 0.93 -7.78 -1.91
N GLY A 138 2.22 -8.08 -2.06
CA GLY A 138 3.09 -7.48 -3.08
C GLY A 138 4.03 -6.38 -2.57
N TYR A 139 4.60 -5.60 -3.49
CA TYR A 139 5.72 -4.68 -3.22
C TYR A 139 5.36 -3.43 -2.43
N TYR A 140 4.10 -2.98 -2.51
CA TYR A 140 3.64 -1.76 -1.84
C TYR A 140 3.89 -1.80 -0.31
N PHE A 141 4.02 -2.99 0.26
CA PHE A 141 4.18 -3.17 1.70
C PHE A 141 5.61 -3.02 2.22
N GLU A 142 6.61 -3.05 1.33
CA GLU A 142 7.99 -2.71 1.71
C GLU A 142 8.17 -1.22 2.03
N HIS A 143 7.19 -0.37 1.71
CA HIS A 143 7.20 1.05 2.04
C HIS A 143 6.87 1.36 3.50
N PHE A 144 6.28 0.39 4.22
CA PHE A 144 6.00 0.55 5.64
C PHE A 144 7.10 -0.11 6.45
N GLU A 145 7.52 0.55 7.52
CA GLU A 145 8.49 -0.03 8.46
C GLU A 145 7.92 -1.29 9.11
N LYS A 146 6.61 -1.28 9.39
CA LYS A 146 5.92 -2.36 10.05
C LYS A 146 4.48 -2.48 9.58
N ILE A 147 4.00 -3.71 9.54
CA ILE A 147 2.58 -4.04 9.34
C ILE A 147 2.08 -4.69 10.62
N ILE A 148 0.94 -4.22 11.12
CA ILE A 148 0.38 -4.60 12.42
C ILE A 148 -1.09 -4.96 12.22
N PHE A 149 -1.58 -5.96 12.94
CA PHE A 149 -3.01 -6.25 12.97
C PHE A 149 -3.73 -5.42 14.03
N ILE A 150 -4.96 -4.99 13.76
CA ILE A 150 -5.73 -4.18 14.71
C ILE A 150 -5.91 -4.86 16.08
N ASP A 151 -5.89 -6.19 16.12
CA ASP A 151 -5.97 -6.98 17.35
C ASP A 151 -4.77 -6.76 18.29
N GLU A 152 -3.65 -6.23 17.80
CA GLU A 152 -2.45 -5.91 18.58
C GLU A 152 -2.49 -4.51 19.19
N ILE A 153 -3.48 -3.70 18.80
CA ILE A 153 -3.61 -2.31 19.23
C ILE A 153 -4.30 -2.24 20.59
N LYS A 154 -3.80 -1.34 21.43
CA LYS A 154 -4.37 -0.96 22.72
C LYS A 154 -5.22 0.30 22.59
N SER A 155 -4.74 1.33 21.89
CA SER A 155 -5.49 2.58 21.68
C SER A 155 -5.25 3.19 20.30
N ILE A 156 -6.26 3.94 19.81
CA ILE A 156 -6.24 4.71 18.57
C ILE A 156 -6.60 6.15 18.94
N ASN A 157 -5.81 7.11 18.47
CA ASN A 157 -6.03 8.54 18.69
C ASN A 157 -5.73 9.32 17.42
N SER A 158 -6.20 10.57 17.33
CA SER A 158 -5.77 11.48 16.27
C SER A 158 -4.26 11.72 16.34
N SER A 159 -3.58 11.59 15.20
CA SER A 159 -2.19 12.05 15.09
C SER A 159 -2.16 13.56 14.93
N GLU A 160 -1.21 14.21 15.58
CA GLU A 160 -0.93 15.64 15.33
C GLU A 160 -0.42 15.89 13.90
N PHE A 161 0.19 14.87 13.28
CA PHE A 161 0.63 14.95 11.89
C PHE A 161 -0.47 14.53 10.91
N GLY A 162 -1.58 13.97 11.39
CA GLY A 162 -2.68 13.53 10.56
C GLY A 162 -3.40 14.70 9.89
N ILE A 163 -3.62 14.59 8.59
CA ILE A 163 -4.40 15.57 7.83
C ILE A 163 -5.90 15.35 8.10
N SER A 164 -6.63 16.44 8.33
CA SER A 164 -8.07 16.36 8.59
C SER A 164 -8.83 15.67 7.46
N ARG A 165 -9.94 14.99 7.81
CA ARG A 165 -10.80 14.33 6.81
C ARG A 165 -11.26 15.32 5.73
N GLU A 166 -11.63 16.54 6.11
CA GLU A 166 -12.08 17.57 5.17
C GLU A 166 -11.03 17.87 4.09
N ILE A 167 -9.76 18.06 4.50
CA ILE A 167 -8.66 18.29 3.56
C ILE A 167 -8.43 17.05 2.69
N ARG A 168 -8.43 15.85 3.27
CA ARG A 168 -8.22 14.59 2.53
C ARG A 168 -9.30 14.36 1.46
N GLU A 169 -10.56 14.63 1.77
CA GLU A 169 -11.65 14.53 0.80
C GLU A 169 -11.55 15.60 -0.29
N LYS A 170 -11.18 16.84 0.03
CA LYS A 170 -10.95 17.87 -1.00
C LYS A 170 -9.77 17.50 -1.90
N ALA A 171 -8.67 17.00 -1.34
CA ALA A 171 -7.50 16.59 -2.09
C ALA A 171 -7.77 15.38 -3.00
N LYS A 172 -8.56 14.42 -2.51
CA LYS A 172 -9.02 13.28 -3.31
C LYS A 172 -9.87 13.72 -4.51
N ASN A 173 -10.72 14.72 -4.34
CA ASN A 173 -11.64 15.17 -5.39
C ASN A 173 -11.10 16.34 -6.24
N ALA A 174 -9.84 16.74 -6.06
CA ALA A 174 -9.22 17.74 -6.92
C ALA A 174 -9.32 17.27 -8.40
N GLU A 175 -9.93 18.11 -9.26
CA GLU A 175 -10.42 17.80 -10.63
C GLU A 175 -9.38 17.18 -11.57
N GLU A 176 -8.13 17.13 -11.14
CA GLU A 176 -7.04 16.71 -11.97
C GLU A 176 -6.73 15.22 -11.85
N MET A 177 -7.39 14.39 -10.99
CA MET A 177 -7.10 12.96 -10.70
C MET A 177 -6.66 12.01 -11.84
N ARG A 178 -6.76 12.41 -13.10
CA ARG A 178 -6.25 11.77 -14.33
C ARG A 178 -4.86 12.26 -14.86
N MET A 179 -4.26 13.35 -14.34
CA MET A 179 -3.05 14.01 -14.86
C MET A 179 -1.72 13.82 -14.08
N GLY A 180 -1.67 12.98 -13.06
CA GLY A 180 -0.48 12.59 -12.29
C GLY A 180 0.04 13.56 -11.21
N PHE A 181 -0.55 14.74 -11.03
CA PHE A 181 -0.13 15.73 -10.02
C PHE A 181 -1.31 16.64 -9.61
N TYR A 182 -1.75 16.56 -8.34
CA TYR A 182 -2.98 17.21 -7.83
C TYR A 182 -2.69 18.03 -6.58
N PRO A 183 -2.16 19.24 -6.76
CA PRO A 183 -1.80 20.08 -5.64
C PRO A 183 -3.06 20.63 -4.97
N THR A 184 -3.22 20.34 -3.68
CA THR A 184 -4.21 21.03 -2.83
C THR A 184 -3.51 22.11 -2.04
N ALA A 185 -3.85 23.37 -2.33
CA ALA A 185 -3.32 24.51 -1.59
C ALA A 185 -3.96 24.59 -0.20
N LEU A 186 -3.10 24.68 0.81
CA LEU A 186 -3.44 24.75 2.22
C LEU A 186 -2.76 25.97 2.84
N ILE A 187 -3.24 26.34 4.02
CA ILE A 187 -2.66 27.43 4.79
C ILE A 187 -2.55 27.03 6.25
N THR A 188 -1.46 27.43 6.90
CA THR A 188 -1.34 27.31 8.36
C THR A 188 -2.13 28.42 9.05
N LYS A 189 -2.39 28.29 10.35
CA LYS A 189 -3.00 29.35 11.17
C LYS A 189 -2.24 30.70 11.10
N ASN A 190 -0.94 30.66 10.81
CA ASN A 190 -0.08 31.85 10.70
C ASN A 190 0.02 32.39 9.26
N GLY A 191 -0.80 31.89 8.33
CA GLY A 191 -0.86 32.39 6.95
C GLY A 191 0.19 31.78 6.00
N VAL A 192 1.02 30.85 6.46
CA VAL A 192 2.02 30.19 5.61
C VAL A 192 1.34 29.23 4.63
N LYS A 193 1.64 29.38 3.34
CA LYS A 193 1.09 28.54 2.26
C LYS A 193 1.81 27.20 2.17
N VAL A 194 1.01 26.13 2.11
CA VAL A 194 1.45 24.73 2.05
C VAL A 194 0.77 24.07 0.85
N VAL A 195 1.40 23.07 0.27
CA VAL A 195 0.76 22.24 -0.75
C VAL A 195 0.94 20.75 -0.44
N ILE A 196 -0.13 19.99 -0.58
CA ILE A 196 -0.11 18.52 -0.56
C ILE A 196 -0.46 17.99 -1.94
N ASN A 197 0.04 16.80 -2.29
CA ASN A 197 -0.24 16.17 -3.56
C ASN A 197 -1.04 14.87 -3.36
N GLY A 198 -2.20 14.77 -4.01
CA GLY A 198 -3.05 13.58 -3.95
C GLY A 198 -3.59 13.28 -2.55
N LEU A 199 -3.85 12.00 -2.27
CA LEU A 199 -4.37 11.54 -0.97
C LEU A 199 -3.24 11.42 0.06
N ALA A 200 -2.69 12.56 0.48
CA ALA A 200 -1.77 12.60 1.61
C ALA A 200 -2.54 12.33 2.91
N LEU A 201 -2.02 11.43 3.75
CA LEU A 201 -2.62 11.10 5.04
C LEU A 201 -2.01 11.90 6.19
N PHE A 202 -0.73 12.25 6.05
CA PHE A 202 0.04 12.98 7.04
C PHE A 202 0.69 14.20 6.40
N PHE A 203 1.10 15.15 7.23
CA PHE A 203 1.97 16.24 6.83
C PHE A 203 2.94 16.60 7.95
N LYS A 204 4.21 16.76 7.58
CA LYS A 204 5.25 17.29 8.45
C LYS A 204 6.24 18.12 7.65
N ASN A 205 6.47 19.36 8.05
CA ASN A 205 7.62 20.15 7.58
C ASN A 205 8.11 21.06 8.70
N GLY A 206 9.28 20.75 9.28
CA GLY A 206 9.78 21.46 10.46
C GLY A 206 8.78 21.34 11.63
N GLU A 207 8.30 22.50 12.10
CA GLU A 207 7.29 22.61 13.16
C GLU A 207 5.84 22.54 12.65
N ILE A 208 5.63 22.59 11.33
CA ILE A 208 4.29 22.53 10.73
C ILE A 208 3.79 21.09 10.74
N LYS A 209 2.64 20.87 11.38
CA LYS A 209 1.98 19.57 11.53
C LYS A 209 0.69 19.52 10.72
N GLY A 210 0.27 18.33 10.30
CA GLY A 210 -0.98 18.13 9.55
C GLY A 210 -2.22 18.67 10.24
N SER A 211 -2.29 18.60 11.58
CA SER A 211 -3.42 19.12 12.37
C SER A 211 -3.54 20.65 12.36
N ASP A 212 -2.49 21.37 11.97
CA ASP A 212 -2.47 22.84 11.92
C ASP A 212 -2.83 23.41 10.54
N LEU A 213 -3.06 22.53 9.56
CA LEU A 213 -3.41 22.92 8.20
C LEU A 213 -4.91 23.19 8.08
N LEU A 214 -5.22 24.22 7.30
CA LEU A 214 -6.57 24.61 6.92
C LEU A 214 -6.67 24.64 5.39
N LEU A 215 -7.86 24.40 4.87
CA LEU A 215 -8.12 24.58 3.44
C LEU A 215 -7.91 26.05 3.06
N SER A 216 -7.13 26.27 2.00
CA SER A 216 -7.08 27.59 1.38
C SER A 216 -8.31 27.81 0.50
N ASN A 217 -8.74 29.07 0.42
CA ASN A 217 -9.69 29.54 -0.61
C ASN A 217 -9.00 29.76 -1.96
N ASP A 218 -7.67 29.82 -1.97
CA ASP A 218 -6.89 30.00 -3.19
C ASP A 218 -6.81 28.68 -4.00
N THR A 219 -6.78 28.82 -5.32
CA THR A 219 -6.31 27.73 -6.19
C THR A 219 -4.79 27.66 -6.16
N TRP A 220 -4.24 26.46 -6.37
CA TRP A 220 -2.80 26.29 -6.44
C TRP A 220 -2.21 27.10 -7.61
N ASN A 221 -1.10 27.79 -7.34
CA ASN A 221 -0.40 28.60 -8.33
C ASN A 221 1.11 28.29 -8.34
N HIS A 222 1.61 27.65 -9.39
CA HIS A 222 3.03 27.28 -9.54
C HIS A 222 4.05 28.42 -9.37
N LYS A 223 3.63 29.69 -9.45
CA LYS A 223 4.50 30.86 -9.23
C LYS A 223 4.65 31.23 -7.75
N GLU A 224 3.80 30.70 -6.89
CA GLU A 224 3.87 30.92 -5.45
C GLU A 224 4.89 29.99 -4.77
N LYS A 225 5.44 30.46 -3.65
CA LYS A 225 6.36 29.68 -2.83
C LYS A 225 5.56 28.88 -1.79
N TYR A 226 5.26 27.62 -2.11
CA TYR A 226 4.66 26.69 -1.17
C TYR A 226 5.70 25.92 -0.37
N ILE A 227 5.34 25.55 0.85
CA ILE A 227 6.03 24.50 1.61
C ILE A 227 5.45 23.14 1.20
N TYR A 228 6.34 22.19 0.94
CA TYR A 228 6.01 20.81 0.61
C TYR A 228 6.26 19.90 1.81
N GLU A 229 5.61 18.75 1.83
CA GLU A 229 5.82 17.73 2.86
C GLU A 229 7.29 17.24 2.86
N ASN A 230 7.89 17.11 4.05
CA ASN A 230 9.14 16.36 4.18
C ASN A 230 8.84 14.85 4.10
N LYS A 231 9.81 14.07 3.63
CA LYS A 231 9.69 12.62 3.65
C LYS A 231 9.38 12.13 5.07
N ILE A 232 8.29 11.39 5.22
CA ILE A 232 7.92 10.71 6.44
C ILE A 232 8.40 9.27 6.34
N ASP A 233 9.56 9.00 6.94
CA ASP A 233 10.05 7.65 7.18
C ASP A 233 9.26 7.00 8.33
N ASN A 234 9.38 5.68 8.48
CA ASN A 234 8.84 4.95 9.65
C ASN A 234 7.31 4.94 9.79
N GLN A 235 6.62 4.92 8.65
CA GLN A 235 5.17 4.75 8.64
C GLN A 235 4.81 3.30 8.95
N VAL A 236 3.75 3.13 9.74
CA VAL A 236 3.19 1.82 10.09
C VAL A 236 1.86 1.63 9.40
N LEU A 237 1.63 0.43 8.87
CA LEU A 237 0.34 0.03 8.32
C LEU A 237 -0.40 -0.84 9.34
N VAL A 238 -1.60 -0.44 9.71
CA VAL A 238 -2.51 -1.24 10.54
C VAL A 238 -3.57 -1.88 9.64
N ILE A 239 -3.77 -3.18 9.78
CA ILE A 239 -4.74 -3.95 9.01
C ILE A 239 -5.96 -4.28 9.85
N ALA A 240 -7.13 -3.91 9.34
CA ALA A 240 -8.43 -4.19 9.95
C ALA A 240 -9.43 -4.66 8.89
N LYS A 241 -10.42 -5.46 9.32
CA LYS A 241 -11.58 -5.88 8.53
C LYS A 241 -12.86 -5.29 9.11
N ARG A 242 -13.88 -5.12 8.26
CA ARG A 242 -15.24 -4.79 8.71
C ARG A 242 -15.99 -6.05 9.10
#